data_AF-A0A660PK47-F1
#
_entry.id   AF-A0A660PK47-F1
#
_cell.length_a   1.000
_cell.length_b   1.000
_cell.length_c   1.000
_cell.angle_alpha   90.00
_cell.angle_beta   90.00
_cell.angle_gamma   90.00
#
_symmetry.space_group_name_H-M   'P 1'
#
loop_
_entity.id
_entity.type
_entity.pdbx_description
1 polymer ?
#
loop_
_entity_poly.entity_id
_entity_poly.type
_entity_poly.pdbx_seq_one_letter_code
_entity_poly.pdbx_strand_id
1 'polypeptide(L)'
;MDCQEALELLYDYIDKEVSDIDEKQIKEHLSKCKDCFKMFKLENNINDFIETKLKNDNPLASLGDLKNRIMTKMDEIDSQSC
;
A
#
# COMPACT_ATOMS: atom_id res chain seq x y z
N MET A 1 18.53 -11.55 -15.39
CA MET A 1 17.34 -11.46 -14.54
C MET A 1 16.55 -12.74 -14.70
N ASP A 2 16.91 -13.68 -13.85
CA ASP A 2 16.21 -14.94 -13.66
C ASP A 2 14.92 -14.72 -12.87
N CYS A 3 14.05 -15.75 -12.79
CA CYS A 3 12.75 -15.60 -12.13
C CYS A 3 12.87 -15.26 -10.63
N GLN A 4 13.96 -15.66 -9.97
CA GLN A 4 14.19 -15.35 -8.56
C GLN A 4 14.55 -13.88 -8.36
N GLU A 5 15.50 -13.36 -9.14
CA GLU A 5 15.83 -11.92 -9.15
C GLU A 5 14.61 -11.09 -9.54
N ALA A 6 13.76 -11.64 -10.43
CA ALA A 6 12.50 -11.02 -10.80
C ALA A 6 11.46 -10.97 -9.71
N LEU A 7 11.46 -11.93 -8.80
CA LEU A 7 10.56 -11.89 -7.67
C LEU A 7 10.99 -10.83 -6.65
N GLU A 8 12.29 -10.71 -6.37
CA GLU A 8 12.81 -9.69 -5.45
C GLU A 8 12.51 -8.28 -5.99
N LEU A 9 12.84 -8.03 -7.26
CA LEU A 9 12.57 -6.75 -7.91
C LEU A 9 11.07 -6.46 -8.08
N LEU A 10 10.22 -7.48 -8.05
CA LEU A 10 8.77 -7.33 -8.13
C LEU A 10 8.22 -6.64 -6.90
N TYR A 11 8.70 -7.02 -5.72
CA TYR A 11 8.29 -6.44 -4.44
C TYR A 11 8.66 -4.96 -4.40
N ASP A 12 9.93 -4.63 -4.69
CA ASP A 12 10.38 -3.25 -4.79
C ASP A 12 9.57 -2.46 -5.84
N TYR A 13 9.20 -3.10 -6.96
CA TYR A 13 8.42 -2.45 -8.02
C TYR A 13 7.01 -2.10 -7.56
N ILE A 14 6.38 -3.02 -6.84
CA ILE A 14 5.03 -2.87 -6.28
C ILE A 14 5.01 -1.78 -5.20
N ASP A 15 6.03 -1.72 -4.35
CA ASP A 15 6.19 -0.69 -3.32
C ASP A 15 6.68 0.67 -3.87
N LYS A 16 6.96 0.75 -5.17
CA LYS A 16 7.47 1.93 -5.88
C LYS A 16 8.86 2.38 -5.38
N GLU A 17 9.66 1.43 -4.91
CA GLU A 17 11.03 1.64 -4.40
C GLU A 17 12.12 1.27 -5.44
N VAL A 18 11.74 1.00 -6.70
CA VAL A 18 12.71 0.69 -7.78
C VAL A 18 13.30 1.92 -8.47
N SER A 19 14.49 1.74 -9.03
CA SER A 19 15.07 2.69 -9.98
C SER A 19 14.45 2.57 -11.40
N ASP A 20 14.62 3.59 -12.25
CA ASP A 20 14.12 3.58 -13.65
C ASP A 20 14.74 2.47 -14.51
N ILE A 21 15.96 2.04 -14.14
CA ILE A 21 16.67 0.94 -14.82
C ILE A 21 16.03 -0.39 -14.44
N ASP A 22 15.79 -0.59 -13.15
CA ASP A 22 15.17 -1.78 -12.58
C ASP A 22 13.73 -1.95 -13.06
N GLU A 23 12.98 -0.84 -13.17
CA GLU A 23 11.62 -0.84 -13.72
C GLU A 23 11.59 -1.41 -15.15
N LYS A 24 12.54 -1.02 -16.01
CA LYS A 24 12.58 -1.53 -17.39
C LYS A 24 12.92 -3.02 -17.42
N GLN A 25 13.83 -3.47 -16.55
CA GLN A 25 14.23 -4.87 -16.49
C GLN A 25 13.08 -5.78 -16.04
N ILE A 26 12.35 -5.41 -14.98
CA ILE A 26 11.19 -6.19 -14.53
C ILE A 26 10.08 -6.19 -15.59
N LYS A 27 9.79 -5.05 -16.23
CA LYS A 27 8.79 -4.98 -17.31
C LYS A 27 9.15 -5.89 -18.49
N GLU A 28 10.43 -5.93 -18.87
CA GLU A 28 10.89 -6.85 -19.91
C GLU A 28 10.73 -8.31 -19.48
N HIS A 29 11.10 -8.67 -18.24
CA HIS A 29 10.94 -10.03 -17.73
C HIS A 29 9.46 -10.45 -17.69
N LEU A 30 8.57 -9.59 -17.17
CA LEU A 30 7.13 -9.82 -17.10
C LEU A 30 6.50 -10.00 -18.49
N SER A 31 7.07 -9.40 -19.54
CA SER A 31 6.60 -9.59 -20.92
C SER A 31 6.95 -10.97 -21.49
N LYS A 32 8.01 -11.61 -20.98
CA LYS A 32 8.56 -12.89 -21.46
C LYS A 32 8.13 -14.07 -20.58
N CYS A 33 7.96 -13.86 -19.28
CA CYS A 33 7.65 -14.91 -18.30
C CYS A 33 6.18 -14.84 -17.83
N LYS A 34 5.38 -15.83 -18.24
CA LYS A 34 3.96 -15.92 -17.87
C LYS A 34 3.74 -16.18 -16.38
N ASP A 35 4.61 -16.93 -15.73
CA ASP A 35 4.47 -17.28 -14.32
C ASP A 35 4.73 -16.07 -13.42
N CYS A 36 5.82 -15.33 -13.65
CA CYS A 36 6.07 -14.06 -12.97
C CYS A 36 4.96 -13.03 -13.25
N PHE A 37 4.43 -12.97 -14.48
CA PHE A 37 3.30 -12.08 -14.80
C PHE A 37 2.02 -12.42 -14.02
N LYS A 38 1.72 -13.70 -13.82
CA LYS A 38 0.55 -14.10 -13.01
C LYS A 38 0.71 -13.67 -11.55
N MET A 39 1.91 -13.84 -10.99
CA MET A 39 2.21 -13.43 -9.62
C MET A 39 2.09 -11.91 -9.45
N PHE A 40 2.72 -11.15 -10.34
CA PHE A 40 2.59 -9.70 -10.39
C PHE A 40 1.12 -9.25 -10.42
N LYS A 41 0.33 -9.86 -11.31
CA LYS A 41 -1.08 -9.54 -11.42
C LYS A 41 -1.82 -9.80 -10.12
N LEU A 42 -1.58 -10.93 -9.47
CA LEU A 42 -2.22 -11.26 -8.19
C LEU A 42 -1.89 -10.21 -7.13
N GLU A 43 -0.61 -9.90 -6.93
CA GLU A 43 -0.19 -8.94 -5.91
C GLU A 43 -0.68 -7.52 -6.19
N ASN A 44 -0.65 -7.09 -7.46
CA ASN A 44 -1.21 -5.80 -7.85
C ASN A 44 -2.73 -5.74 -7.63
N ASN A 45 -3.47 -6.84 -7.84
CA ASN A 45 -4.91 -6.88 -7.54
C ASN A 45 -5.18 -6.84 -6.04
N ILE A 46 -4.32 -7.46 -5.22
CA ILE A 46 -4.41 -7.39 -3.76
C ILE A 46 -4.15 -5.96 -3.29
N ASN A 47 -3.11 -5.31 -3.79
CA ASN A 47 -2.81 -3.92 -3.43
C ASN A 47 -3.90 -2.96 -3.89
N ASP A 48 -4.41 -3.09 -5.12
CA ASP A 48 -5.53 -2.29 -5.59
C ASP A 48 -6.79 -2.52 -4.73
N PHE A 49 -7.05 -3.76 -4.30
CA PHE A 49 -8.14 -4.07 -3.40
C PHE A 49 -7.96 -3.42 -2.03
N ILE A 50 -6.76 -3.50 -1.44
CA ILE A 50 -6.45 -2.85 -0.16
C ILE A 50 -6.60 -1.34 -0.29
N GLU A 51 -6.02 -0.73 -1.32
CA GLU A 51 -6.15 0.71 -1.60
C GLU A 51 -7.61 1.11 -1.78
N THR A 52 -8.39 0.33 -2.53
CA THR A 52 -9.82 0.58 -2.77
C THR A 52 -10.62 0.46 -1.48
N LYS A 53 -10.31 -0.52 -0.62
CA LYS A 53 -10.94 -0.67 0.69
C LYS A 53 -10.57 0.49 1.61
N LEU A 54 -9.30 0.87 1.69
CA LEU A 54 -8.86 2.02 2.45
C LEU A 54 -9.44 3.34 1.92
N LYS A 55 -9.64 3.50 0.61
CA LYS A 55 -10.25 4.71 0.02
C LYS A 55 -11.76 4.78 0.26
N ASN A 56 -12.46 3.63 0.26
CA ASN A 56 -13.91 3.57 0.48
C ASN A 56 -14.28 3.55 1.97
N ASP A 57 -13.44 2.98 2.83
CA ASP A 57 -13.58 3.06 4.29
C ASP A 57 -12.97 4.38 4.75
N ASN A 58 -13.70 5.47 4.48
CA ASN A 58 -13.31 6.87 4.66
C ASN A 58 -12.32 7.10 5.84
N PRO A 59 -10.99 7.10 5.58
CA PRO A 59 -9.98 7.23 6.63
C PRO A 59 -9.99 8.64 7.20
N LEU A 60 -10.45 9.61 6.40
CA LEU A 60 -10.49 11.02 6.77
C LEU A 60 -11.71 11.36 7.63
N ALA A 61 -12.86 10.71 7.42
CA ALA A 61 -13.93 10.76 8.42
C ALA A 61 -13.52 10.02 9.68
N SER A 62 -12.96 8.82 9.58
CA SER A 62 -12.58 8.04 10.77
C SER A 62 -11.50 8.73 11.61
N LEU A 63 -10.43 9.27 11.00
CA LEU A 63 -9.33 9.93 11.74
C LEU A 63 -9.73 11.30 12.30
N GLY A 64 -10.50 12.09 11.53
CA GLY A 64 -11.01 13.38 12.01
C GLY A 64 -11.97 13.21 13.18
N ASP A 65 -12.88 12.24 13.09
CA ASP A 65 -13.85 11.91 14.13
C ASP A 65 -13.16 11.31 15.36
N LEU A 66 -12.16 10.42 15.17
CA LEU A 66 -11.35 9.90 16.28
C LEU A 66 -10.59 11.01 17.01
N LYS A 67 -9.94 11.91 16.26
CA LYS A 67 -9.20 13.04 16.82
C LYS A 67 -10.12 13.96 17.62
N ASN A 68 -11.32 14.23 17.10
CA ASN A 68 -12.30 15.06 17.78
C ASN A 68 -12.78 14.41 19.08
N ARG A 69 -13.08 13.10 19.05
CA ARG A 69 -13.50 12.34 20.24
C ARG A 69 -12.42 12.28 21.32
N ILE A 70 -11.15 12.12 20.94
CA ILE A 70 -10.02 12.14 21.88
C ILE A 70 -9.89 13.52 22.51
N MET A 71 -9.94 14.59 21.70
CA MET A 71 -9.85 15.96 22.20
C MET A 71 -10.99 16.31 23.16
N THR A 72 -12.23 15.94 22.85
CA THR A 72 -13.37 16.13 23.77
C THR A 72 -13.15 15.40 25.09
N LYS A 73 -12.63 14.16 25.05
CA LYS A 73 -12.36 13.39 26.26
C LYS A 73 -11.25 14.00 27.11
N MET A 74 -10.22 14.58 26.51
CA MET A 74 -9.17 15.30 27.23
C MET A 74 -9.72 16.55 27.90
N ASP A 75 -10.55 17.33 27.20
CA ASP A 75 -11.21 18.53 27.73
C ASP A 75 -12.16 18.20 28.91
N GLU A 76 -12.90 17.09 28.82
CA GLU A 76 -13.73 16.59 29.92
C GLU A 76 -12.90 16.23 31.17
N ILE A 77 -11.70 15.66 30.98
CA ILE A 77 -10.80 15.29 32.09
C ILE A 77 -10.15 16.54 32.71
N ASP A 78 -9.74 17.50 31.89
CA ASP A 78 -9.21 18.79 32.34
C ASP A 78 -10.28 19.60 33.10
N SER A 79 -11.52 19.62 32.63
CA SER A 79 -12.65 20.30 33.29
C SER A 79 -13.10 19.61 34.59
N GLN A 80 -12.79 18.33 34.79
CA GLN A 80 -13.07 17.59 36.03
C GLN A 80 -11.95 17.71 37.08
N SER A 81 -10.82 18.32 36.71
CA SER A 81 -9.67 18.54 37.60
C SER A 81 -9.66 19.95 38.25
N CYS A 82 -10.78 20.68 38.17
CA CYS A 82 -11.03 21.94 38.89
C CYS A 82 -11.94 21.74 40.10
#